data_AF-A0A3D2FRG8-F1
#
_entry.id   AF-A0A3D2FRG8-F1
#
_cell.length_a   1.000
_cell.length_b   1.000
_cell.length_c   1.000
_cell.angle_alpha   90.00
_cell.angle_beta   90.00
_cell.angle_gamma   90.00
#
_symmetry.space_group_name_H-M   'P 1'
#
loop_
_entity.id
_entity.type
_entity.pdbx_description
1 polymer ?
#
loop_
_entity_poly.entity_id
_entity_poly.type
_entity_poly.pdbx_seq_one_letter_code
_entity_poly.pdbx_strand_id
1 'polypeptide(L)' 'MVSRKGNPVHGWVILDKPEGVTSSRAVGVVRRVFQAAKAGHGG' A
#
# COMPACT_ATOMS: atom_id res chain seq x y z
N MET A 1 -20.97 -2.35 10.14
CA MET A 1 -19.55 -2.12 10.49
C MET A 1 -19.06 -0.95 9.64
N VAL A 2 -18.76 0.21 10.23
CA VAL A 2 -18.09 1.28 9.48
C VAL A 2 -16.66 0.81 9.26
N SER A 3 -16.33 0.40 8.03
CA SER A 3 -14.94 0.16 7.63
C SER A 3 -14.17 1.43 7.96
N ARG A 4 -13.18 1.35 8.85
CA ARG A 4 -12.26 2.47 9.10
C ARG A 4 -11.64 2.83 7.76
N LYS A 5 -12.11 3.93 7.15
CA LYS A 5 -11.54 4.45 5.91
C LYS A 5 -10.16 4.98 6.31
N GLY A 6 -9.10 4.40 5.76
CA GLY A 6 -7.75 4.90 5.98
C GLY A 6 -7.62 6.37 5.56
N ASN A 7 -6.45 6.96 5.76
CA ASN A 7 -6.15 8.33 5.38
C ASN A 7 -6.25 8.50 3.85
N PRO A 8 -6.83 9.60 3.34
CA PRO A 8 -6.82 9.92 1.91
C PRO A 8 -5.40 10.39 1.51
N VAL A 9 -4.49 9.42 1.34
CA VAL A 9 -3.11 9.66 0.91
C VAL A 9 -3.05 9.74 -0.60
N HIS A 10 -2.41 10.78 -1.12
CA HIS A 10 -2.21 11.02 -2.55
C HIS A 10 -0.71 11.10 -2.85
N GLY A 11 -0.24 10.31 -3.81
CA GLY A 11 1.16 10.33 -4.23
C GLY A 11 1.67 8.97 -4.69
N TRP A 12 2.98 8.91 -4.92
CA TRP A 12 3.70 7.71 -5.32
C TRP A 12 4.73 7.32 -4.26
N VAL A 13 4.92 6.01 -4.07
CA VAL A 13 5.95 5.44 -3.21
C VAL A 13 6.88 4.64 -4.10
N ILE A 14 8.15 5.03 -4.14
CA ILE A 14 9.20 4.21 -4.75
C ILE A 14 9.66 3.22 -3.69
N LEU A 15 9.27 1.96 -3.86
CA LEU A 15 9.60 0.89 -2.94
C LEU A 15 10.63 -0.04 -3.59
N ASP A 16 11.81 -0.13 -2.99
CA ASP A 16 12.72 -1.24 -3.26
C ASP A 16 12.16 -2.50 -2.60
N LYS A 17 11.57 -3.37 -3.42
CA LYS A 17 10.87 -4.56 -2.93
C LYS A 17 11.87 -5.70 -2.80
N PRO A 18 12.01 -6.32 -1.62
CA PRO A 18 12.92 -7.45 -1.45
C PRO A 18 12.51 -8.64 -2.34
N GLU A 19 13.50 -9.50 -2.63
CA GLU A 19 13.27 -10.77 -3.31
C GLU A 19 12.35 -11.69 -2.50
N GLY A 20 11.67 -12.61 -3.19
CA GLY A 20 10.72 -13.54 -2.56
C GLY A 20 9.39 -12.90 -2.08
N VAL A 21 9.25 -11.58 -2.10
CA VAL A 21 8.00 -10.88 -1.76
C VAL A 21 7.20 -10.58 -3.04
N THR A 22 5.92 -10.96 -3.05
CA THR A 22 5.00 -10.64 -4.16
C THR A 22 4.62 -9.16 -4.16
N SER A 23 4.36 -8.58 -5.34
CA SER A 23 3.95 -7.18 -5.48
C SER A 23 2.69 -6.85 -4.68
N SER A 24 1.72 -7.76 -4.62
CA SER A 24 0.52 -7.61 -3.80
C SER A 24 0.82 -7.53 -2.30
N ARG A 25 1.77 -8.33 -1.81
CA ARG A 25 2.19 -8.28 -0.39
C ARG A 25 2.92 -6.98 -0.09
N ALA A 26 3.79 -6.54 -1.00
CA ALA A 26 4.51 -5.28 -0.88
C ALA A 26 3.55 -4.07 -0.82
N VAL A 27 2.59 -3.97 -1.74
CA VAL A 27 1.55 -2.92 -1.72
C VAL A 27 0.68 -3.00 -0.47
N GLY A 28 0.39 -4.21 0.02
CA GLY A 28 -0.33 -4.40 1.29
C GLY A 28 0.42 -3.83 2.50
N VAL A 29 1.75 -3.96 2.53
CA VAL A 29 2.60 -3.34 3.55
C VAL A 29 2.59 -1.82 3.41
N VAL A 30 2.81 -1.29 2.21
CA VAL A 30 2.77 0.16 1.95
C VAL A 30 1.44 0.76 2.42
N ARG A 31 0.30 0.14 2.07
CA ARG A 31 -1.02 0.60 2.51
C ARG A 31 -1.14 0.67 4.04
N ARG A 32 -0.58 -0.31 4.76
CA ARG A 32 -0.62 -0.35 6.24
C ARG A 32 0.28 0.71 6.86
N VAL A 33 1.52 0.86 6.36
CA VAL A 33 2.51 1.83 6.88
C VAL A 33 1.96 3.26 6.80
N PHE A 34 1.35 3.63 5.67
CA PHE A 34 0.75 4.96 5.49
C PHE A 34 -0.68 5.07 6.03
N GLN A 35 -1.24 3.99 6.58
CA GLN A 35 -2.66 3.89 6.94
C GLN A 35 -3.58 4.35 5.78
N ALA A 36 -3.20 4.11 4.53
CA ALA A 36 -3.86 4.68 3.37
C ALA A 36 -5.21 4.02 3.10
N ALA A 37 -6.19 4.82 2.65
CA ALA A 37 -7.50 4.32 2.23
C ALA A 37 -7.40 3.35 1.03
N LYS A 38 -6.46 3.61 0.12
CA LYS A 38 -6.23 2.83 -1.10
C LYS A 38 -4.75 2.85 -1.46
N ALA A 39 -4.26 1.75 -2.02
CA ALA A 39 -2.94 1.64 -2.64
C ALA A 39 -3.00 0.60 -3.77
N GLY A 40 -2.12 0.74 -4.76
CA GLY A 40 -1.96 -0.16 -5.91
C GLY A 40 -0.52 -0.11 -6.45
N HIS A 41 -0.16 -1.03 -7.34
CA HIS A 41 1.08 -0.97 -8.13
C HIS A 41 0.75 -0.95 -9.63
N GLY A 42 1.67 -0.46 -10.45
CA GLY A 42 1.47 -0.23 -11.88
C GLY A 42 1.74 -1.43 -12.80
N GLY A 43 1.79 -2.65 -12.26
CA GLY A 43 2.52 -3.77 -12.87
C GLY A 43 3.88 -3.88 -12.24
#